data_AF-A0A935A8J4-F1
#
_entry.id   AF-A0A935A8J4-F1
#
_cell.length_a   1.000
_cell.length_b   1.000
_cell.length_c   1.000
_cell.angle_alpha   90.00
_cell.angle_beta   90.00
_cell.angle_gamma   90.00
#
_symmetry.space_group_name_H-M   'P 1'
#
loop_
_entity.id
_entity.type
_entity.pdbx_description
1 polymer ?
#
loop_
_entity_poly.entity_id
_entity_poly.type
_entity_poly.pdbx_seq_one_letter_code
_entity_poly.pdbx_strand_id
1 'polypeptide(L)'
;MSVFRGRKQRFWLTLFALCAALAAEALFRSGALNPVDQRLQDAWFQWQGKRAEAQHVVIVAIDEDTLAAYPDDPMVFWTDRMARALSRLRAAGAQAIGLDMLLSISPERWLGKLGGELQSAARDYDRPFREEINSGRLVLVATRSGSGARETDYLLPSPDYLLALPDFDIPGHIGLGDLLDEGDGVIRSYLVAPVAAKGITLPESGVPVLGFPSLLAVRAAGLDPHSGSWTLGGRKVSLRETATPVPYLGPPGTFPRVSLKALLADGPLPEAVAASLRGKAVILGATAAGLNDEHFTPYATRFFSGRGALMTGVEVHANIVESLLSGERLRPMGDGLRLVTLLLLAVLAVAVFVALPAWQGGLLWLLGVPLLALASFIAFRAGC
;
A
#
# COMPACT_ATOMS: atom_id res chain seq x y z
N MET A 1 -7.32 53.07 -39.11
CA MET A 1 -6.99 52.94 -37.66
C MET A 1 -7.27 51.53 -37.08
N SER A 2 -7.04 50.43 -37.82
CA SER A 2 -7.34 49.05 -37.34
C SER A 2 -6.14 48.27 -36.80
N VAL A 3 -4.90 48.73 -37.02
CA VAL A 3 -3.68 47.99 -36.65
C VAL A 3 -3.34 48.10 -35.16
N PHE A 4 -3.73 49.19 -34.49
CA PHE A 4 -3.46 49.40 -33.04
C PHE A 4 -4.43 48.67 -32.10
N ARG A 5 -5.63 48.28 -32.56
CA ARG A 5 -6.57 47.47 -31.76
C ARG A 5 -6.06 46.03 -31.57
N GLY A 6 -5.44 45.45 -32.60
CA GLY A 6 -4.95 44.07 -32.55
C GLY A 6 -3.77 43.85 -31.60
N ARG A 7 -2.79 44.76 -31.54
CA ARG A 7 -1.57 44.56 -30.72
C ARG A 7 -1.84 44.75 -29.23
N LYS A 8 -2.61 45.77 -28.83
CA LYS A 8 -3.03 45.96 -27.43
C LYS A 8 -3.95 44.84 -26.95
N GLN A 9 -4.91 44.41 -27.78
CA GLN A 9 -5.81 43.32 -27.43
C GLN A 9 -5.06 42.00 -27.26
N ARG A 10 -4.14 41.65 -28.19
CA ARG A 10 -3.28 40.47 -28.06
C ARG A 10 -2.44 40.50 -26.79
N PHE A 11 -1.87 41.66 -26.44
CA PHE A 11 -1.12 41.84 -25.20
C PHE A 11 -1.95 41.54 -23.95
N TRP A 12 -3.16 42.11 -23.84
CA TRP A 12 -4.05 41.86 -22.70
C TRP A 12 -4.52 40.41 -22.62
N LEU A 13 -4.77 39.77 -23.75
CA LEU A 13 -5.17 38.36 -23.81
C LEU A 13 -4.03 37.42 -23.40
N THR A 14 -2.79 37.69 -23.83
CA THR A 14 -1.62 36.95 -23.37
C THR A 14 -1.37 37.15 -21.88
N LEU A 15 -1.56 38.38 -21.38
CA LEU A 15 -1.44 38.67 -19.96
C LEU A 15 -2.50 37.92 -19.16
N PHE A 16 -3.74 37.89 -19.64
CA PHE A 16 -4.83 37.14 -19.01
C PHE A 16 -4.54 35.63 -18.97
N ALA A 17 -4.08 35.02 -20.08
CA ALA A 17 -3.69 33.60 -20.11
C ALA A 17 -2.59 33.30 -19.08
N LEU A 18 -1.58 34.17 -19.00
CA LEU A 18 -0.50 34.02 -18.03
C LEU A 18 -1.01 34.14 -16.59
N CYS A 19 -1.83 35.16 -16.30
CA CYS A 19 -2.44 35.32 -14.98
C CYS A 19 -3.33 34.14 -14.59
N ALA A 20 -4.10 33.59 -15.53
CA ALA A 20 -4.93 32.40 -15.29
C ALA A 20 -4.09 31.16 -15.00
N ALA A 21 -3.01 30.93 -15.76
CA ALA A 21 -2.08 29.83 -15.52
C ALA A 21 -1.38 29.96 -14.15
N LEU A 22 -0.95 31.18 -13.78
CA LEU A 22 -0.35 31.45 -12.48
C LEU A 22 -1.37 31.28 -11.33
N ALA A 23 -2.62 31.69 -11.53
CA ALA A 23 -3.67 31.48 -10.54
C ALA A 23 -4.00 29.99 -10.37
N ALA A 24 -4.07 29.22 -11.45
CA ALA A 24 -4.25 27.77 -11.40
C ALA A 24 -3.07 27.08 -10.70
N GLU A 25 -1.84 27.49 -10.99
CA GLU A 25 -0.64 27.00 -10.29
C GLU A 25 -0.69 27.33 -8.78
N ALA A 26 -1.10 28.55 -8.42
CA ALA A 26 -1.23 28.95 -7.03
C ALA A 26 -2.30 28.13 -6.28
N LEU A 27 -3.44 27.86 -6.93
CA LEU A 27 -4.51 27.02 -6.39
C LEU A 27 -4.08 25.55 -6.25
N PHE A 28 -3.28 25.04 -7.18
CA PHE A 28 -2.70 23.71 -7.08
C PHE A 28 -1.70 23.63 -5.92
N ARG A 29 -0.77 24.58 -5.83
CA ARG A 29 0.24 24.63 -4.76
C ARG A 29 -0.33 24.88 -3.37
N SER A 30 -1.47 25.56 -3.27
CA SER A 30 -2.17 25.74 -1.99
C SER A 30 -2.90 24.47 -1.53
N GLY A 31 -3.01 23.46 -2.39
CA GLY A 31 -3.76 22.24 -2.13
C GLY A 31 -5.28 22.40 -2.28
N ALA A 32 -5.77 23.56 -2.70
CA ALA A 32 -7.20 23.83 -2.87
C ALA A 32 -7.86 22.91 -3.92
N LEU A 33 -7.06 22.38 -4.86
CA LEU A 33 -7.50 21.45 -5.89
C LEU A 33 -7.35 19.96 -5.51
N ASN A 34 -6.69 19.64 -4.38
CA ASN A 34 -6.41 18.26 -3.98
C ASN A 34 -7.69 17.40 -3.87
N PRO A 35 -8.80 17.85 -3.27
CA PRO A 35 -10.00 17.03 -3.17
C PRO A 35 -10.64 16.70 -4.52
N VAL A 36 -10.43 17.56 -5.53
CA VAL A 36 -10.91 17.32 -6.90
C VAL A 36 -10.02 16.30 -7.59
N ASP A 37 -8.70 16.48 -7.47
CA ASP A 37 -7.69 15.58 -8.04
C ASP A 37 -7.80 14.16 -7.46
N GLN A 38 -7.91 14.03 -6.14
CA GLN A 38 -8.09 12.74 -5.45
C GLN A 38 -9.38 12.02 -5.89
N ARG A 39 -10.50 12.75 -6.02
CA ARG A 39 -11.75 12.14 -6.51
C ARG A 39 -11.67 11.71 -7.97
N LEU A 40 -10.97 12.48 -8.79
CA LEU A 40 -10.76 12.17 -10.19
C LEU A 40 -9.86 10.93 -10.35
N GLN A 41 -8.79 10.85 -9.54
CA GLN A 41 -7.93 9.69 -9.43
C GLN A 41 -8.72 8.44 -9.01
N ASP A 42 -9.58 8.56 -8.01
CA ASP A 42 -10.45 7.48 -7.56
C ASP A 42 -11.38 6.99 -8.67
N ALA A 43 -11.98 7.93 -9.41
CA ALA A 43 -12.83 7.61 -10.55
C ALA A 43 -12.04 6.89 -11.67
N TRP A 44 -10.77 7.26 -11.91
CA TRP A 44 -9.94 6.57 -12.88
C TRP A 44 -9.61 5.14 -12.46
N PHE A 45 -9.30 4.89 -11.19
CA PHE A 45 -9.13 3.51 -10.69
C PHE A 45 -10.40 2.69 -10.88
N GLN A 46 -11.55 3.25 -10.49
CA GLN A 46 -12.85 2.57 -10.63
C GLN A 46 -13.20 2.26 -12.09
N TRP A 47 -12.96 3.21 -13.01
CA TRP A 47 -13.22 2.99 -14.43
C TRP A 47 -12.21 2.02 -15.06
N GLN A 48 -10.94 2.10 -14.66
CA GLN A 48 -9.92 1.16 -15.15
C GLN A 48 -10.21 -0.28 -14.71
N GLY A 49 -10.80 -0.47 -13.53
CA GLY A 49 -11.10 -1.80 -12.99
C GLY A 49 -9.82 -2.59 -12.71
N LYS A 50 -9.80 -3.88 -13.06
CA LYS A 50 -8.63 -4.74 -12.93
C LYS A 50 -7.62 -4.48 -14.07
N ARG A 51 -6.40 -4.08 -13.73
CA ARG A 51 -5.29 -3.80 -14.64
C ARG A 51 -4.54 -5.05 -15.09
N ALA A 52 -4.19 -5.90 -14.14
CA ALA A 52 -3.33 -7.06 -14.36
C ALA A 52 -3.59 -8.16 -13.31
N GLU A 53 -3.08 -9.36 -13.58
CA GLU A 53 -2.99 -10.43 -12.61
C GLU A 53 -1.77 -10.24 -11.71
N ALA A 54 -1.89 -10.51 -10.41
CA ALA A 54 -0.76 -10.48 -9.49
C ALA A 54 0.23 -11.60 -9.83
N GLN A 55 1.52 -11.26 -9.99
CA GLN A 55 2.54 -12.21 -10.40
C GLN A 55 3.50 -12.58 -9.29
N HIS A 56 3.65 -11.77 -8.25
CA HIS A 56 4.69 -11.96 -7.23
C HIS A 56 4.12 -12.25 -5.84
N VAL A 57 2.86 -11.87 -5.59
CA VAL A 57 2.24 -11.95 -4.27
C VAL A 57 1.07 -12.93 -4.22
N VAL A 58 0.98 -13.70 -3.13
CA VAL A 58 -0.18 -14.54 -2.79
C VAL A 58 -0.62 -14.24 -1.36
N ILE A 59 -1.94 -14.19 -1.15
CA ILE A 59 -2.52 -14.00 0.17
C ILE A 59 -2.90 -15.34 0.77
N VAL A 60 -2.46 -15.60 2.00
CA VAL A 60 -3.01 -16.67 2.84
C VAL A 60 -4.03 -16.05 3.78
N ALA A 61 -5.30 -16.37 3.53
CA ALA A 61 -6.44 -15.71 4.15
C ALA A 61 -6.84 -16.41 5.46
N ILE A 62 -6.91 -15.66 6.55
CA ILE A 62 -7.74 -16.01 7.70
C ILE A 62 -9.16 -15.56 7.36
N ASP A 63 -9.86 -16.43 6.64
CA ASP A 63 -11.21 -16.25 6.13
C ASP A 63 -12.27 -16.80 7.10
N GLU A 64 -13.54 -16.59 6.76
CA GLU A 64 -14.69 -17.08 7.52
C GLU A 64 -14.64 -18.61 7.69
N ASP A 65 -14.19 -19.35 6.67
CA ASP A 65 -14.07 -20.81 6.71
C ASP A 65 -13.01 -21.28 7.70
N THR A 66 -11.91 -20.53 7.82
CA THR A 66 -10.85 -20.78 8.81
C THR A 66 -11.36 -20.48 10.22
N LEU A 67 -12.03 -19.35 10.43
CA LEU A 67 -12.61 -19.01 11.74
C LEU A 67 -13.67 -20.03 12.17
N ALA A 68 -14.54 -20.45 11.24
CA ALA A 68 -15.57 -21.45 11.49
C ALA A 68 -15.00 -22.85 11.79
N ALA A 69 -13.78 -23.15 11.35
CA ALA A 69 -13.11 -24.40 11.69
C ALA A 69 -12.56 -24.43 13.12
N TYR A 70 -12.35 -23.26 13.74
CA TYR A 70 -11.79 -23.11 15.09
C TYR A 70 -12.59 -22.07 15.91
N PRO A 71 -13.90 -22.29 16.13
CA PRO A 71 -14.78 -21.27 16.73
C PRO A 71 -14.49 -20.99 18.21
N ASP A 72 -13.92 -21.96 18.92
CA ASP A 72 -13.69 -21.90 20.37
C ASP A 72 -12.27 -21.42 20.73
N ASP A 73 -11.38 -21.29 19.76
CA ASP A 73 -9.97 -20.97 19.98
C ASP A 73 -9.69 -19.48 19.72
N PRO A 74 -9.33 -18.68 20.74
CA PRO A 74 -8.97 -17.29 20.52
C PRO A 74 -7.71 -17.18 19.65
N MET A 75 -7.71 -16.28 18.66
CA MET A 75 -6.61 -16.14 17.69
C MET A 75 -5.24 -15.85 18.32
N VAL A 76 -5.20 -15.30 19.54
CA VAL A 76 -3.94 -15.10 20.29
C VAL A 76 -3.21 -16.43 20.59
N PHE A 77 -3.94 -17.55 20.62
CA PHE A 77 -3.40 -18.90 20.84
C PHE A 77 -3.12 -19.66 19.53
N TRP A 78 -3.18 -19.01 18.37
CA TRP A 78 -3.01 -19.72 17.09
C TRP A 78 -1.54 -19.89 16.66
N THR A 79 -0.58 -19.64 17.54
CA THR A 79 0.86 -19.71 17.23
C THR A 79 1.31 -21.10 16.77
N ASP A 80 0.70 -22.16 17.30
CA ASP A 80 0.91 -23.55 16.86
C ASP A 80 0.44 -23.77 15.41
N ARG A 81 -0.74 -23.27 15.07
CA ARG A 81 -1.34 -23.31 13.73
C ARG A 81 -0.52 -22.45 12.77
N MET A 82 -0.10 -21.26 13.20
CA MET A 82 0.79 -20.39 12.44
C MET A 82 2.10 -21.12 12.14
N ALA A 83 2.74 -21.76 13.12
CA ALA A 83 3.97 -22.50 12.90
C ALA A 83 3.79 -23.64 11.86
N ARG A 84 2.69 -24.41 11.95
CA ARG A 84 2.35 -25.44 10.96
C ARG A 84 2.15 -24.84 9.56
N ALA A 85 1.44 -23.72 9.45
CA ALA A 85 1.21 -23.04 8.18
C ALA A 85 2.52 -22.49 7.59
N LEU A 86 3.34 -21.81 8.39
CA LEU A 86 4.64 -21.25 8.00
C LEU A 86 5.61 -22.34 7.51
N SER A 87 5.70 -23.46 8.24
CA SER A 87 6.51 -24.61 7.84
C SER A 87 6.08 -25.16 6.47
N ARG A 88 4.76 -25.23 6.23
CA ARG A 88 4.20 -25.67 4.94
C ARG A 88 4.43 -24.67 3.81
N LEU A 89 4.31 -23.37 4.07
CA LEU A 89 4.65 -22.32 3.10
C LEU A 89 6.13 -22.39 2.71
N ARG A 90 7.02 -22.59 3.68
CA ARG A 90 8.44 -22.80 3.45
C ARG A 90 8.70 -24.04 2.59
N ALA A 91 8.04 -25.16 2.91
CA ALA A 91 8.16 -26.41 2.14
C ALA A 91 7.62 -26.28 0.71
N ALA A 92 6.58 -25.48 0.49
CA ALA A 92 6.03 -25.16 -0.83
C ALA A 92 6.93 -24.23 -1.67
N GLY A 93 7.98 -23.65 -1.06
CA GLY A 93 8.94 -22.77 -1.73
C GLY A 93 8.52 -21.31 -1.74
N ALA A 94 7.73 -20.84 -0.76
CA ALA A 94 7.49 -19.41 -0.57
C ALA A 94 8.84 -18.68 -0.37
N GLN A 95 9.02 -17.56 -1.07
CA GLN A 95 10.28 -16.82 -1.13
C GLN A 95 10.48 -15.97 0.13
N ALA A 96 9.42 -15.30 0.58
CA ALA A 96 9.36 -14.59 1.84
C ALA A 96 7.93 -14.66 2.39
N ILE A 97 7.78 -14.67 3.71
CA ILE A 97 6.48 -14.77 4.36
C ILE A 97 6.31 -13.58 5.30
N GLY A 98 5.25 -12.81 5.11
CA GLY A 98 4.83 -11.75 6.02
C GLY A 98 3.62 -12.20 6.84
N LEU A 99 3.67 -11.99 8.14
CA LEU A 99 2.52 -12.20 9.03
C LEU A 99 1.90 -10.84 9.38
N ASP A 100 0.76 -10.54 8.76
CA ASP A 100 -0.01 -9.32 8.98
C ASP A 100 -0.93 -9.47 10.19
N MET A 101 -0.30 -9.72 11.33
CA MET A 101 -0.93 -9.80 12.64
C MET A 101 0.05 -9.33 13.70
N LEU A 102 -0.36 -8.35 14.49
CA LEU A 102 0.45 -7.86 15.59
C LEU A 102 0.34 -8.79 16.82
N LEU A 103 1.35 -9.62 17.02
CA LEU A 103 1.44 -10.55 18.15
C LEU A 103 2.07 -9.89 19.39
N SER A 104 1.42 -8.88 19.96
CA SER A 104 1.90 -8.15 21.15
C SER A 104 1.80 -8.94 22.46
N ILE A 105 1.11 -10.08 22.44
CA ILE A 105 0.93 -11.00 23.55
C ILE A 105 1.43 -12.38 23.12
N SER A 106 2.13 -13.10 24.01
CA SER A 106 2.42 -14.53 23.82
C SER A 106 1.54 -15.39 24.74
N PRO A 107 0.98 -16.50 24.22
CA PRO A 107 0.35 -17.54 25.03
C PRO A 107 1.18 -17.97 26.25
N GLU A 108 2.49 -18.18 26.10
CA GLU A 108 3.35 -18.62 27.22
C GLU A 108 3.33 -17.61 28.38
N ARG A 109 3.49 -16.32 28.08
CA ARG A 109 3.45 -15.24 29.10
C ARG A 109 2.07 -15.06 29.68
N TRP A 110 1.02 -15.20 28.88
CA TRP A 110 -0.34 -15.03 29.35
C TRP A 110 -0.75 -16.16 30.29
N LEU A 111 -0.51 -17.42 29.89
CA LEU A 111 -0.77 -18.61 30.71
C LEU A 111 0.10 -18.62 31.97
N GLY A 112 1.35 -18.12 31.87
CA GLY A 112 2.24 -17.97 33.01
C GLY A 112 1.68 -17.09 34.13
N LYS A 113 0.77 -16.14 33.83
CA LYS A 113 0.09 -15.33 34.86
C LYS A 113 -0.93 -16.12 35.69
N LEU A 114 -1.46 -17.21 35.15
CA LEU A 114 -2.43 -18.06 35.84
C LEU A 114 -1.75 -18.99 36.87
N GLY A 115 -0.45 -19.25 36.71
CA GLY A 115 0.36 -20.05 37.62
C GLY A 115 0.04 -21.56 37.61
N GLY A 116 0.66 -22.31 38.51
CA GLY A 116 0.40 -23.74 38.70
C GLY A 116 0.84 -24.63 37.53
N GLU A 117 0.12 -25.73 37.31
CA GLU A 117 0.40 -26.74 36.28
C GLU A 117 0.26 -26.18 34.84
N LEU A 118 -0.58 -25.16 34.65
CA LEU A 118 -0.75 -24.45 33.38
C LEU A 118 0.53 -23.72 32.96
N GLN A 119 1.29 -23.18 33.91
CA GLN A 119 2.57 -22.53 33.61
C GLN A 119 3.58 -23.53 33.06
N SER A 120 3.65 -24.75 33.61
CA SER A 120 4.55 -25.80 33.10
C SER A 120 4.11 -26.33 31.74
N ALA A 121 2.81 -26.50 31.52
CA ALA A 121 2.25 -26.92 30.23
C ALA A 121 2.46 -25.85 29.14
N ALA A 122 2.49 -24.57 29.51
CA ALA A 122 2.63 -23.46 28.58
C ALA A 122 4.07 -23.15 28.17
N ARG A 123 5.11 -23.61 28.88
CA ARG A 123 6.53 -23.20 28.64
C ARG A 123 7.04 -23.40 27.22
N ASP A 124 6.43 -24.34 26.51
CA ASP A 124 6.86 -24.81 25.21
C ASP A 124 5.81 -24.55 24.12
N TYR A 125 4.73 -23.85 24.47
CA TYR A 125 3.59 -23.67 23.60
C TYR A 125 3.96 -22.92 22.32
N ASP A 126 4.74 -21.84 22.44
CA ASP A 126 5.17 -21.00 21.31
C ASP A 126 6.49 -21.48 20.70
N ARG A 127 7.09 -22.57 21.19
CA ARG A 127 8.38 -23.07 20.66
C ARG A 127 8.36 -23.28 19.14
N PRO A 128 7.39 -23.99 18.53
CA PRO A 128 7.38 -24.18 17.08
C PRO A 128 7.30 -22.86 16.31
N PHE A 129 6.58 -21.87 16.84
CA PHE A 129 6.46 -20.56 16.21
C PHE A 129 7.76 -19.76 16.33
N ARG A 130 8.43 -19.81 17.49
CA ARG A 130 9.76 -19.21 17.69
C ARG A 130 10.82 -19.83 16.77
N GLU A 131 10.76 -21.14 16.49
CA GLU A 131 11.62 -21.79 15.51
C GLU A 131 11.39 -21.26 14.09
N GLU A 132 10.14 -21.02 13.70
CA GLU A 132 9.81 -20.40 12.41
C GLU A 132 10.30 -18.94 12.32
N ILE A 133 10.21 -18.17 13.41
CA ILE A 133 10.81 -16.83 13.50
C ILE A 133 12.33 -16.92 13.30
N ASN A 134 12.99 -17.83 14.03
CA ASN A 134 14.44 -17.99 14.01
C ASN A 134 14.98 -18.48 12.65
N SER A 135 14.13 -19.10 11.82
CA SER A 135 14.48 -19.44 10.43
C SER A 135 14.83 -18.21 9.57
N GLY A 136 14.46 -17.02 10.04
CA GLY A 136 14.72 -15.74 9.39
C GLY A 136 13.85 -15.46 8.16
N ARG A 137 12.98 -16.37 7.73
CA ARG A 137 12.14 -16.17 6.53
C ARG A 137 10.85 -15.40 6.81
N LEU A 138 10.53 -15.19 8.08
CA LEU A 138 9.32 -14.51 8.54
C LEU A 138 9.58 -13.01 8.72
N VAL A 139 8.67 -12.21 8.21
CA VAL A 139 8.53 -10.78 8.50
C VAL A 139 7.31 -10.60 9.40
N LEU A 140 7.52 -9.99 10.58
CA LEU A 140 6.45 -9.67 11.53
C LEU A 140 6.02 -8.21 11.37
N VAL A 141 4.81 -7.90 11.84
CA VAL A 141 4.28 -6.54 11.87
C VAL A 141 4.47 -5.90 13.24
N ALA A 142 4.82 -4.62 13.23
CA ALA A 142 4.68 -3.68 14.33
C ALA A 142 3.78 -2.50 13.88
N THR A 143 3.22 -1.76 14.83
CA THR A 143 2.53 -0.50 14.55
C THR A 143 3.21 0.65 15.29
N ARG A 144 3.14 1.84 14.71
CA ARG A 144 3.70 3.05 15.29
C ARG A 144 2.57 3.99 15.73
N SER A 145 2.48 4.22 17.03
CA SER A 145 1.63 5.23 17.65
C SER A 145 2.42 6.53 17.89
N GLY A 146 2.05 7.61 17.22
CA GLY A 146 2.65 8.93 17.44
C GLY A 146 3.69 9.33 16.40
N SER A 147 4.82 9.89 16.83
CA SER A 147 5.79 10.56 15.95
C SER A 147 6.82 9.59 15.34
N GLY A 148 7.12 8.49 16.01
CA GLY A 148 8.23 7.59 15.69
C GLY A 148 9.58 8.04 16.24
N ALA A 149 9.64 9.17 16.96
CA ALA A 149 10.88 9.72 17.51
C ALA A 149 11.34 9.04 18.82
N ARG A 150 10.49 8.20 19.41
CA ARG A 150 10.77 7.51 20.69
C ARG A 150 10.50 6.02 20.52
N GLU A 151 11.22 5.18 21.24
CA GLU A 151 10.96 3.73 21.28
C GLU A 151 9.53 3.40 21.75
N THR A 152 8.98 4.22 22.66
CA THR A 152 7.60 4.07 23.16
C THR A 152 6.53 4.36 22.11
N ASP A 153 6.91 4.96 20.98
CA ASP A 153 5.99 5.20 19.86
C ASP A 153 5.74 3.90 19.07
N TYR A 154 6.41 2.79 19.39
CA TYR A 154 6.29 1.53 18.68
C TYR A 154 5.62 0.47 19.54
N LEU A 155 4.57 -0.15 19.02
CA LEU A 155 4.00 -1.37 19.58
C LEU A 155 4.57 -2.56 18.79
N LEU A 156 5.55 -3.22 19.42
CA LEU A 156 6.25 -4.37 18.89
C LEU A 156 5.54 -5.68 19.23
N PRO A 157 5.86 -6.79 18.53
CA PRO A 157 5.57 -8.13 19.00
C PRO A 157 6.07 -8.39 20.43
N SER A 158 5.48 -9.40 21.09
CA SER A 158 5.87 -9.83 22.43
C SER A 158 7.40 -10.04 22.52
N PRO A 159 8.04 -9.68 23.64
CA PRO A 159 9.48 -9.87 23.82
C PRO A 159 9.98 -11.28 23.52
N ASP A 160 9.16 -12.32 23.76
CA ASP A 160 9.56 -13.71 23.48
C ASP A 160 9.79 -13.97 21.98
N TYR A 161 9.07 -13.26 21.12
CA TYR A 161 9.24 -13.32 19.66
C TYR A 161 10.42 -12.46 19.21
N LEU A 162 10.64 -11.31 19.85
CA LEU A 162 11.80 -10.46 19.59
C LEU A 162 13.11 -11.20 19.91
N LEU A 163 13.13 -11.97 21.00
CA LEU A 163 14.27 -12.81 21.39
C LEU A 163 14.51 -13.99 20.45
N ALA A 164 13.52 -14.37 19.63
CA ALA A 164 13.65 -15.42 18.64
C ALA A 164 14.17 -14.92 17.28
N LEU A 165 14.18 -13.60 17.05
CA LEU A 165 14.70 -13.00 15.83
C LEU A 165 16.18 -13.37 15.62
N PRO A 166 16.59 -13.70 14.38
CA PRO A 166 18.00 -13.83 14.05
C PRO A 166 18.78 -12.58 14.45
N ASP A 167 19.88 -12.75 15.17
CA ASP A 167 20.77 -11.68 15.63
C ASP A 167 20.07 -10.54 16.41
N PHE A 168 18.85 -10.77 16.92
CA PHE A 168 17.98 -9.74 17.50
C PHE A 168 17.68 -8.56 16.54
N ASP A 169 17.75 -8.81 15.23
CA ASP A 169 17.61 -7.79 14.19
C ASP A 169 16.15 -7.39 13.95
N ILE A 170 15.69 -6.39 14.71
CA ILE A 170 14.35 -5.80 14.55
C ILE A 170 14.17 -5.15 13.18
N PRO A 171 15.04 -4.24 12.69
CA PRO A 171 14.83 -3.59 11.39
C PRO A 171 14.81 -4.54 10.19
N GLY A 172 15.48 -5.69 10.27
CA GLY A 172 15.52 -6.70 9.20
C GLY A 172 14.36 -7.70 9.21
N HIS A 173 13.62 -7.81 10.32
CA HIS A 173 12.55 -8.82 10.48
C HIS A 173 11.19 -8.25 10.87
N ILE A 174 11.12 -6.99 11.27
CA ILE A 174 9.89 -6.32 11.70
C ILE A 174 9.65 -5.08 10.84
N GLY A 175 8.48 -5.03 10.21
CA GLY A 175 8.03 -3.89 9.43
C GLY A 175 6.81 -3.21 10.02
N LEU A 176 6.66 -1.93 9.71
CA LEU A 176 5.51 -1.14 10.15
C LEU A 176 4.27 -1.42 9.29
N GLY A 177 3.23 -1.99 9.88
CA GLY A 177 1.95 -2.28 9.22
C GLY A 177 1.07 -1.05 9.01
N ASP A 178 1.51 0.13 9.48
CA ASP A 178 0.72 1.36 9.38
C ASP A 178 0.47 1.76 7.92
N LEU A 179 -0.80 1.90 7.55
CA LEU A 179 -1.21 2.47 6.27
C LEU A 179 -1.26 4.00 6.37
N LEU A 180 -0.86 4.67 5.30
CA LEU A 180 -0.84 6.13 5.25
C LEU A 180 -2.24 6.66 4.86
N ASP A 181 -2.91 7.25 5.85
CA ASP A 181 -4.13 8.05 5.65
C ASP A 181 -3.75 9.53 5.51
N GLU A 182 -4.20 10.16 4.41
CA GLU A 182 -3.97 11.57 4.09
C GLU A 182 -5.05 12.49 4.70
N GLY A 183 -6.00 11.93 5.47
CA GLY A 183 -6.97 12.65 6.30
C GLY A 183 -8.43 12.46 5.88
N ASP A 184 -8.70 11.85 4.73
CA ASP A 184 -10.06 11.51 4.26
C ASP A 184 -10.43 10.04 4.47
N GLY A 185 -9.55 9.25 5.11
CA GLY A 185 -9.74 7.83 5.39
C GLY A 185 -9.39 6.91 4.23
N VAL A 186 -9.02 7.44 3.07
CA VAL A 186 -8.79 6.66 1.84
C VAL A 186 -7.30 6.47 1.61
N ILE A 187 -6.88 5.21 1.55
CA ILE A 187 -5.47 4.87 1.37
C ILE A 187 -5.09 5.03 -0.10
N ARG A 188 -4.36 6.09 -0.45
CA ARG A 188 -3.89 6.35 -1.82
C ARG A 188 -2.38 6.28 -1.99
N SER A 189 -1.64 6.41 -0.90
CA SER A 189 -0.19 6.46 -0.91
C SER A 189 0.40 5.56 0.17
N TYR A 190 1.67 5.22 0.02
CA TYR A 190 2.45 4.49 1.00
C TYR A 190 3.83 5.14 1.18
N LEU A 191 4.46 4.84 2.30
CA LEU A 191 5.84 5.23 2.59
C LEU A 191 6.71 3.97 2.62
N VAL A 192 7.86 4.04 1.93
CA VAL A 192 8.84 2.95 2.00
C VAL A 192 9.37 2.78 3.42
N ALA A 193 9.72 3.91 4.03
CA ALA A 193 10.21 4.01 5.40
C ALA A 193 9.43 5.10 6.16
N PRO A 194 8.32 4.75 6.84
CA PRO A 194 7.44 5.72 7.51
C PRO A 194 8.14 6.64 8.53
N VAL A 195 9.25 6.17 9.13
CA VAL A 195 9.98 6.89 10.17
C VAL A 195 11.11 7.77 9.60
N ALA A 196 11.71 7.36 8.49
CA ALA A 196 12.82 8.09 7.86
C ALA A 196 12.38 9.37 7.13
N ALA A 197 11.09 9.47 6.78
CA ALA A 197 10.57 10.50 5.89
C ALA A 197 10.46 11.92 6.49
N LYS A 198 10.71 12.11 7.79
CA LYS A 198 10.49 13.41 8.48
C LYS A 198 11.72 14.02 9.15
N GLY A 199 12.95 13.62 8.77
CA GLY A 199 14.17 14.15 9.41
C GLY A 199 14.25 13.82 10.91
N ILE A 200 13.50 12.81 11.34
CA ILE A 200 13.51 12.28 12.70
C ILE A 200 14.83 11.53 12.86
N THR A 201 15.62 11.91 13.86
CA THR A 201 16.75 11.09 14.30
C THR A 201 16.16 9.77 14.79
N LEU A 202 16.43 8.69 14.06
CA LEU A 202 15.94 7.37 14.45
C LEU A 202 16.47 7.06 15.86
N PRO A 203 15.62 6.51 16.76
CA PRO A 203 16.09 5.87 17.98
C PRO A 203 17.24 4.90 17.67
N GLU A 204 18.13 4.65 18.65
CA GLU A 204 19.23 3.69 18.50
C GLU A 204 18.75 2.35 17.92
N SER A 205 19.68 1.60 17.32
CA SER A 205 19.48 0.29 16.68
C SER A 205 18.52 -0.60 17.50
N GLY A 206 17.28 -0.76 17.02
CA GLY A 206 16.24 -1.49 17.78
C GLY A 206 14.79 -1.19 17.40
N VAL A 207 14.52 -0.24 16.49
CA VAL A 207 13.16 0.06 16.02
C VAL A 207 12.95 -0.31 14.55
N PRO A 208 11.71 -0.70 14.16
CA PRO A 208 11.39 -0.96 12.76
C PRO A 208 11.44 0.33 11.93
N VAL A 209 12.11 0.26 10.77
CA VAL A 209 12.33 1.42 9.89
C VAL A 209 11.44 1.37 8.64
N LEU A 210 11.36 0.19 8.02
CA LEU A 210 10.61 -0.04 6.80
C LEU A 210 9.13 -0.29 7.08
N GLY A 211 8.26 0.11 6.16
CA GLY A 211 6.90 -0.41 6.12
C GLY A 211 6.92 -1.93 5.92
N PHE A 212 5.99 -2.65 6.53
CA PHE A 212 5.78 -4.08 6.37
C PHE A 212 5.81 -4.55 4.91
N PRO A 213 5.05 -3.94 3.97
CA PRO A 213 5.10 -4.37 2.57
C PRO A 213 6.47 -4.06 1.92
N SER A 214 7.14 -2.99 2.32
CA SER A 214 8.48 -2.64 1.83
C SER A 214 9.52 -3.66 2.27
N LEU A 215 9.52 -4.03 3.54
CA LEU A 215 10.42 -5.04 4.09
C LEU A 215 10.17 -6.40 3.43
N LEU A 216 8.90 -6.80 3.30
CA LEU A 216 8.54 -8.05 2.65
C LEU A 216 9.00 -8.09 1.18
N ALA A 217 8.85 -6.99 0.43
CA ALA A 217 9.35 -6.90 -0.94
C ALA A 217 10.88 -7.00 -1.03
N VAL A 218 11.61 -6.33 -0.14
CA VAL A 218 13.08 -6.41 -0.06
C VAL A 218 13.54 -7.85 0.24
N ARG A 219 12.90 -8.51 1.21
CA ARG A 219 13.19 -9.92 1.56
C ARG A 219 12.83 -10.88 0.42
N ALA A 220 11.69 -10.68 -0.23
CA ALA A 220 11.27 -11.49 -1.37
C ALA A 220 12.25 -11.37 -2.55
N ALA A 221 12.82 -10.18 -2.77
CA ALA A 221 13.87 -9.97 -3.77
C ALA A 221 15.25 -10.54 -3.36
N GLY A 222 15.38 -11.11 -2.16
CA GLY A 222 16.66 -11.62 -1.64
C GLY A 222 17.67 -10.52 -1.34
N LEU A 223 17.21 -9.30 -1.11
CA LEU A 223 18.05 -8.14 -0.82
C LEU A 223 18.17 -7.92 0.68
N ASP A 224 19.28 -7.28 1.08
CA ASP A 224 19.56 -6.94 2.48
C ASP A 224 18.75 -5.70 2.93
N PRO A 225 17.87 -5.81 3.94
CA PRO A 225 17.10 -4.69 4.49
C PRO A 225 17.91 -3.55 5.08
N HIS A 226 19.21 -3.72 5.35
CA HIS A 226 20.05 -2.68 5.92
C HIS A 226 20.75 -1.80 4.88
N SER A 227 20.69 -2.17 3.60
CA SER A 227 21.36 -1.45 2.51
C SER A 227 20.85 -0.01 2.30
N GLY A 228 19.65 0.31 2.78
CA GLY A 228 19.05 1.66 2.71
C GLY A 228 18.66 2.17 1.32
N SER A 229 19.10 1.48 0.27
CA SER A 229 18.62 1.63 -1.10
C SER A 229 18.69 0.31 -1.85
N TRP A 230 17.68 0.02 -2.66
CA TRP A 230 17.47 -1.26 -3.31
C TRP A 230 17.11 -1.06 -4.77
N THR A 231 17.38 -2.06 -5.60
CA THR A 231 16.84 -2.12 -6.96
C THR A 231 15.72 -3.16 -6.99
N LEU A 232 14.47 -2.70 -6.92
CA LEU A 232 13.27 -3.52 -6.91
C LEU A 232 12.49 -3.27 -8.21
N GLY A 233 12.07 -4.32 -8.93
CA GLY A 233 11.33 -4.16 -10.19
C GLY A 233 12.03 -3.27 -11.22
N GLY A 234 13.37 -3.29 -11.27
CA GLY A 234 14.16 -2.44 -12.16
C GLY A 234 14.24 -0.96 -11.78
N ARG A 235 13.71 -0.56 -10.61
CA ARG A 235 13.80 0.81 -10.09
C ARG A 235 14.59 0.89 -8.79
N LYS A 236 15.27 2.03 -8.59
CA LYS A 236 15.91 2.36 -7.32
C LYS A 236 14.85 2.82 -6.32
N VAL A 237 14.71 2.11 -5.22
CA VAL A 237 13.84 2.40 -4.06
C VAL A 237 14.76 2.73 -2.89
N SER A 238 14.43 3.72 -2.06
CA SER A 238 15.30 4.12 -0.94
C SER A 238 14.53 4.55 0.29
N LEU A 239 15.19 4.55 1.45
CA LEU A 239 14.64 5.04 2.71
C LEU A 239 14.17 6.50 2.67
N ARG A 240 14.67 7.29 1.70
CA ARG A 240 14.33 8.72 1.56
C ARG A 240 13.18 8.96 0.58
N GLU A 241 12.56 7.92 0.04
CA GLU A 241 11.38 8.10 -0.80
C GLU A 241 10.24 8.72 0.01
N THR A 242 9.61 9.73 -0.57
CA THR A 242 8.43 10.37 -0.01
C THR A 242 7.19 9.48 -0.23
N ALA A 243 6.05 9.93 0.28
CA ALA A 243 4.77 9.29 0.01
C ALA A 243 4.61 9.05 -1.49
N THR A 244 4.41 7.79 -1.85
CA THR A 244 4.33 7.33 -3.24
C THR A 244 2.93 6.75 -3.46
N PRO A 245 2.26 7.05 -4.58
CA PRO A 245 0.92 6.51 -4.81
C PRO A 245 0.95 4.97 -4.92
N VAL A 246 -0.07 4.32 -4.37
CA VAL A 246 -0.28 2.88 -4.49
C VAL A 246 -0.87 2.59 -5.89
N PRO A 247 -0.16 1.89 -6.78
CA PRO A 247 -0.71 1.52 -8.08
C PRO A 247 -1.59 0.28 -7.94
N TYR A 248 -2.81 0.48 -7.43
CA TYR A 248 -3.74 -0.63 -7.23
C TYR A 248 -3.92 -1.45 -8.52
N LEU A 249 -3.74 -2.77 -8.42
CA LEU A 249 -3.89 -3.70 -9.54
C LEU A 249 -5.34 -3.85 -9.97
N GLY A 250 -6.29 -3.63 -9.05
CA GLY A 250 -7.70 -3.85 -9.30
C GLY A 250 -8.56 -3.70 -8.05
N PRO A 251 -9.88 -3.91 -8.19
CA PRO A 251 -10.82 -3.88 -7.08
C PRO A 251 -10.54 -4.99 -6.04
N PRO A 252 -11.18 -4.93 -4.85
CA PRO A 252 -11.04 -5.98 -3.84
C PRO A 252 -11.23 -7.39 -4.41
N GLY A 253 -10.33 -8.31 -4.05
CA GLY A 253 -10.29 -9.68 -4.60
C GLY A 253 -9.51 -9.87 -5.89
N THR A 254 -8.61 -8.94 -6.19
CA THR A 254 -7.69 -9.06 -7.34
C THR A 254 -6.55 -10.08 -7.10
N PHE A 255 -6.12 -10.27 -5.85
CA PHE A 255 -4.99 -11.13 -5.53
C PHE A 255 -5.39 -12.61 -5.40
N PRO A 256 -4.55 -13.56 -5.82
CA PRO A 256 -4.73 -14.98 -5.53
C PRO A 256 -4.79 -15.21 -4.01
N ARG A 257 -5.79 -15.96 -3.57
CA ARG A 257 -6.01 -16.27 -2.15
C ARG A 257 -5.98 -17.77 -1.91
N VAL A 258 -5.34 -18.17 -0.82
CA VAL A 258 -5.36 -19.53 -0.29
C VAL A 258 -5.88 -19.44 1.14
N SER A 259 -6.97 -20.15 1.44
CA SER A 259 -7.49 -20.21 2.82
C SER A 259 -6.44 -20.81 3.75
N LEU A 260 -6.23 -20.21 4.93
CA LEU A 260 -5.35 -20.78 5.96
C LEU A 260 -5.80 -22.20 6.34
N LYS A 261 -7.10 -22.45 6.37
CA LYS A 261 -7.68 -23.79 6.57
C LYS A 261 -7.07 -24.84 5.63
N ALA A 262 -6.82 -24.50 4.36
CA ALA A 262 -6.21 -25.42 3.40
C ALA A 262 -4.76 -25.77 3.76
N LEU A 263 -4.01 -24.82 4.35
CA LEU A 263 -2.67 -25.09 4.86
C LEU A 263 -2.72 -25.96 6.12
N LEU A 264 -3.72 -25.77 6.98
CA LEU A 264 -3.87 -26.50 8.23
C LEU A 264 -4.45 -27.91 8.05
N ALA A 265 -5.05 -28.22 6.90
CA ALA A 265 -5.61 -29.54 6.61
C ALA A 265 -4.59 -30.68 6.79
N ASP A 266 -5.09 -31.86 7.17
CA ASP A 266 -4.28 -33.06 7.29
C ASP A 266 -3.89 -33.61 5.92
N GLY A 267 -2.69 -34.19 5.83
CA GLY A 267 -2.10 -34.67 4.57
C GLY A 267 -1.30 -33.59 3.82
N PRO A 268 -0.76 -33.95 2.64
CA PRO A 268 0.08 -33.06 1.83
C PRO A 268 -0.74 -31.94 1.20
N LEU A 269 -0.08 -30.80 0.96
CA LEU A 269 -0.67 -29.70 0.21
C LEU A 269 -1.01 -30.15 -1.23
N PRO A 270 -2.20 -29.81 -1.76
CA PRO A 270 -2.51 -30.06 -3.16
C PRO A 270 -1.46 -29.40 -4.07
N GLU A 271 -1.00 -30.10 -5.12
CA GLU A 271 0.07 -29.59 -5.99
C GLU A 271 -0.27 -28.24 -6.61
N ALA A 272 -1.54 -27.99 -6.94
CA ALA A 272 -2.00 -26.69 -7.45
C ALA A 272 -1.78 -25.54 -6.45
N VAL A 273 -1.98 -25.80 -5.15
CA VAL A 273 -1.74 -24.81 -4.08
C VAL A 273 -0.24 -24.65 -3.83
N ALA A 274 0.52 -25.75 -3.81
CA ALA A 274 1.97 -25.68 -3.66
C ALA A 274 2.62 -24.92 -4.82
N ALA A 275 2.15 -25.12 -6.06
CA ALA A 275 2.61 -24.41 -7.24
C ALA A 275 2.28 -22.92 -7.22
N SER A 276 1.13 -22.52 -6.68
CA SER A 276 0.76 -21.09 -6.60
C SER A 276 1.63 -20.32 -5.60
N LEU A 277 2.16 -20.99 -4.58
CA LEU A 277 3.00 -20.39 -3.53
C LEU A 277 4.50 -20.32 -3.88
N ARG A 278 4.95 -21.13 -4.83
CA ARG A 278 6.37 -21.29 -5.16
C ARG A 278 6.98 -20.00 -5.72
N GLY A 279 8.06 -19.52 -5.08
CA GLY A 279 8.78 -18.31 -5.46
C GLY A 279 8.02 -17.02 -5.21
N LYS A 280 6.88 -17.05 -4.49
CA LYS A 280 6.05 -15.87 -4.21
C LYS A 280 6.38 -15.25 -2.86
N ALA A 281 6.12 -13.96 -2.74
CA ALA A 281 5.93 -13.30 -1.45
C ALA A 281 4.54 -13.68 -0.93
N VAL A 282 4.46 -14.25 0.28
CA VAL A 282 3.20 -14.67 0.88
C VAL A 282 2.85 -13.74 2.03
N ILE A 283 1.63 -13.19 2.05
CA ILE A 283 1.11 -12.43 3.19
C ILE A 283 0.03 -13.27 3.86
N LEU A 284 0.24 -13.63 5.11
CA LEU A 284 -0.75 -14.31 5.95
C LEU A 284 -1.42 -13.28 6.85
N GLY A 285 -2.74 -13.10 6.74
CA GLY A 285 -3.45 -12.15 7.58
C GLY A 285 -4.96 -12.27 7.54
N ALA A 286 -5.62 -11.38 8.29
CA ALA A 286 -7.07 -11.33 8.41
C ALA A 286 -7.74 -10.89 7.11
N THR A 287 -8.73 -11.67 6.65
CA THR A 287 -9.60 -11.25 5.53
C THR A 287 -11.08 -11.40 5.84
N ALA A 288 -11.42 -12.08 6.94
CA ALA A 288 -12.80 -12.24 7.36
C ALA A 288 -13.40 -10.89 7.78
N ALA A 289 -14.63 -10.59 7.35
CA ALA A 289 -15.27 -9.29 7.60
C ALA A 289 -15.38 -8.95 9.11
N GLY A 290 -15.55 -9.97 9.96
CA GLY A 290 -15.64 -9.80 11.42
C GLY A 290 -14.34 -9.35 12.11
N LEU A 291 -13.19 -9.43 11.43
CA LEU A 291 -11.89 -9.02 11.98
C LEU A 291 -11.63 -7.52 11.79
N ASN A 292 -12.49 -6.80 11.05
CA ASN A 292 -12.49 -5.35 10.88
C ASN A 292 -11.16 -4.74 10.37
N ASP A 293 -10.36 -5.50 9.61
CA ASP A 293 -9.19 -4.97 8.90
C ASP A 293 -9.57 -4.57 7.46
N GLU A 294 -10.57 -3.70 7.33
CA GLU A 294 -11.08 -3.21 6.05
C GLU A 294 -10.87 -1.69 5.93
N HIS A 295 -10.32 -1.27 4.79
CA HIS A 295 -9.91 0.10 4.54
C HIS A 295 -10.61 0.69 3.33
N PHE A 296 -10.84 2.01 3.36
CA PHE A 296 -11.28 2.72 2.17
C PHE A 296 -10.10 2.83 1.19
N THR A 297 -10.34 2.43 -0.03
CA THR A 297 -9.42 2.57 -1.15
C THR A 297 -10.11 3.34 -2.27
N PRO A 298 -9.40 3.75 -3.33
CA PRO A 298 -10.01 4.35 -4.51
C PRO A 298 -11.22 3.61 -5.09
N TYR A 299 -11.36 2.30 -4.85
CA TYR A 299 -12.52 1.51 -5.30
C TYR A 299 -13.77 1.65 -4.41
N ALA A 300 -13.62 2.16 -3.19
CA ALA A 300 -14.71 2.35 -2.24
C ALA A 300 -15.42 3.71 -2.39
N THR A 301 -14.77 4.69 -3.03
CA THR A 301 -15.19 6.10 -3.12
C THR A 301 -16.01 6.40 -4.38
N ARG A 302 -17.19 5.79 -4.54
CA ARG A 302 -18.00 5.99 -5.76
C ARG A 302 -18.57 7.40 -5.89
N PHE A 303 -18.45 7.98 -7.09
CA PHE A 303 -18.89 9.36 -7.41
C PHE A 303 -20.41 9.49 -7.66
N PHE A 304 -21.05 8.44 -8.20
CA PHE A 304 -22.46 8.45 -8.64
C PHE A 304 -23.36 7.38 -7.99
N SER A 305 -22.86 6.58 -7.05
CA SER A 305 -23.64 5.52 -6.39
C SER A 305 -23.13 5.25 -4.96
N GLY A 306 -23.79 4.35 -4.22
CA GLY A 306 -23.41 3.97 -2.85
C GLY A 306 -21.97 3.47 -2.69
N ARG A 307 -21.53 3.31 -1.43
CA ARG A 307 -20.17 2.89 -1.06
C ARG A 307 -19.74 1.63 -1.84
N GLY A 308 -18.53 1.66 -2.41
CA GLY A 308 -17.92 0.49 -3.02
C GLY A 308 -17.48 -0.52 -1.96
N ALA A 309 -16.98 -1.68 -2.39
CA ALA A 309 -16.43 -2.67 -1.48
C ALA A 309 -15.14 -2.13 -0.83
N LEU A 310 -15.00 -2.34 0.48
CA LEU A 310 -13.76 -2.07 1.19
C LEU A 310 -12.69 -3.10 0.81
N MET A 311 -11.42 -2.75 0.97
CA MET A 311 -10.30 -3.64 0.72
C MET A 311 -9.66 -4.04 2.04
N THR A 312 -9.28 -5.31 2.19
CA THR A 312 -8.61 -5.76 3.41
C THR A 312 -7.22 -5.15 3.53
N GLY A 313 -6.71 -4.92 4.75
CA GLY A 313 -5.36 -4.39 4.96
C GLY A 313 -4.30 -5.25 4.28
N VAL A 314 -4.46 -6.57 4.37
CA VAL A 314 -3.66 -7.57 3.66
C VAL A 314 -3.63 -7.33 2.13
N GLU A 315 -4.77 -7.00 1.51
CA GLU A 315 -4.82 -6.69 0.07
C GLU A 315 -4.16 -5.35 -0.27
N VAL A 316 -4.25 -4.34 0.60
CA VAL A 316 -3.53 -3.07 0.43
C VAL A 316 -2.01 -3.31 0.49
N HIS A 317 -1.54 -4.09 1.47
CA HIS A 317 -0.14 -4.49 1.56
C HIS A 317 0.30 -5.29 0.33
N ALA A 318 -0.54 -6.20 -0.17
CA ALA A 318 -0.25 -6.98 -1.38
C ALA A 318 -0.07 -6.08 -2.62
N ASN A 319 -0.90 -5.04 -2.79
CA ASN A 319 -0.73 -4.05 -3.86
C ASN A 319 0.62 -3.33 -3.77
N ILE A 320 1.05 -2.96 -2.57
CA ILE A 320 2.34 -2.29 -2.36
C ILE A 320 3.49 -3.23 -2.70
N VAL A 321 3.49 -4.46 -2.17
CA VAL A 321 4.52 -5.48 -2.44
C VAL A 321 4.60 -5.78 -3.93
N GLU A 322 3.46 -6.02 -4.59
CA GLU A 322 3.43 -6.27 -6.04
C GLU A 322 3.99 -5.07 -6.81
N SER A 323 3.66 -3.83 -6.43
CA SER A 323 4.21 -2.64 -7.10
C SER A 323 5.74 -2.52 -6.96
N LEU A 324 6.27 -2.93 -5.81
CA LEU A 324 7.70 -2.90 -5.53
C LEU A 324 8.41 -3.97 -6.35
N LEU A 325 7.87 -5.19 -6.39
CA LEU A 325 8.47 -6.32 -7.10
C LEU A 325 8.32 -6.23 -8.63
N SER A 326 7.16 -5.81 -9.13
CA SER A 326 6.90 -5.65 -10.57
C SER A 326 7.54 -4.40 -11.17
N GLY A 327 7.78 -3.36 -10.36
CA GLY A 327 8.26 -2.07 -10.82
C GLY A 327 7.16 -1.11 -11.31
N GLU A 328 5.89 -1.55 -11.30
CA GLU A 328 4.73 -0.71 -11.60
C GLU A 328 4.68 0.50 -10.67
N ARG A 329 4.35 1.67 -11.22
CA ARG A 329 4.25 2.92 -10.46
C ARG A 329 3.27 3.89 -11.10
N LEU A 330 2.65 4.67 -10.24
CA LEU A 330 1.96 5.90 -10.61
C LEU A 330 2.88 7.06 -10.27
N ARG A 331 3.23 7.87 -11.27
CA ARG A 331 4.10 9.04 -11.08
C ARG A 331 3.24 10.30 -11.15
N PRO A 332 3.40 11.25 -10.22
CA PRO A 332 2.86 12.58 -10.46
C PRO A 332 3.53 13.20 -11.69
N MET A 333 2.78 13.96 -12.48
CA MET A 333 3.34 14.76 -13.58
C MET A 333 4.42 15.70 -13.04
N GLY A 334 5.61 15.67 -13.65
CA GLY A 334 6.71 16.57 -13.28
C GLY A 334 6.32 18.03 -13.45
N ASP A 335 6.77 18.90 -12.53
CA ASP A 335 6.39 20.31 -12.46
C ASP A 335 6.56 21.06 -13.79
N GLY A 336 7.65 20.80 -14.53
CA GLY A 336 7.88 21.43 -15.83
C GLY A 336 6.83 21.05 -16.88
N LEU A 337 6.52 19.75 -16.99
CA LEU A 337 5.50 19.26 -17.93
C LEU A 337 4.10 19.77 -17.54
N ARG A 338 3.82 19.81 -16.24
CA ARG A 338 2.58 20.35 -15.68
C ARG A 338 2.41 21.84 -16.04
N LEU A 339 3.44 22.67 -15.82
CA LEU A 339 3.43 24.09 -16.18
C LEU A 339 3.28 24.32 -17.68
N VAL A 340 4.01 23.57 -18.52
CA VAL A 340 3.90 23.65 -19.98
C VAL A 340 2.48 23.29 -20.43
N THR A 341 1.90 22.22 -19.88
CA THR A 341 0.53 21.80 -20.20
C THR A 341 -0.49 22.86 -19.78
N LEU A 342 -0.36 23.44 -18.58
CA LEU A 342 -1.21 24.53 -18.10
C LEU A 342 -1.12 25.76 -19.02
N LEU A 343 0.09 26.16 -19.41
CA LEU A 343 0.29 27.29 -20.32
C LEU A 343 -0.29 27.03 -21.71
N LEU A 344 -0.09 25.83 -22.26
CA LEU A 344 -0.66 25.44 -23.55
C LEU A 344 -2.19 25.45 -23.51
N LEU A 345 -2.80 24.91 -22.45
CA LEU A 345 -4.25 24.94 -22.25
C LEU A 345 -4.78 26.37 -22.10
N ALA A 346 -4.08 27.23 -21.35
CA ALA A 346 -4.46 28.63 -21.18
C ALA A 346 -4.39 29.42 -22.51
N VAL A 347 -3.32 29.23 -23.28
CA VAL A 347 -3.16 29.84 -24.61
C VAL A 347 -4.23 29.33 -25.57
N LEU A 348 -4.51 28.03 -25.58
CA LEU A 348 -5.55 27.42 -26.41
C LEU A 348 -6.92 27.98 -26.05
N ALA A 349 -7.25 28.06 -24.76
CA ALA A 349 -8.52 28.61 -24.27
C ALA A 349 -8.71 30.07 -24.73
N VAL A 350 -7.65 30.89 -24.66
CA VAL A 350 -7.67 32.27 -25.15
C VAL A 350 -7.80 32.34 -26.67
N ALA A 351 -7.09 31.49 -27.43
CA ALA A 351 -7.19 31.45 -28.88
C ALA A 351 -8.61 31.10 -29.36
N VAL A 352 -9.23 30.09 -28.73
CA VAL A 352 -10.62 29.68 -28.97
C VAL A 352 -11.58 30.83 -28.66
N PHE A 353 -11.40 31.51 -27.53
CA PHE A 353 -12.26 32.62 -27.11
C PHE A 353 -12.20 33.81 -28.09
N VAL A 354 -11.04 34.07 -28.71
CA VAL A 354 -10.87 35.17 -29.67
C VAL A 354 -11.37 34.79 -31.05
N ALA A 355 -11.20 33.54 -31.45
CA ALA A 355 -11.50 33.08 -32.81
C ALA A 355 -12.98 32.74 -33.02
N LEU A 356 -13.70 32.32 -31.97
CA LEU A 356 -15.04 31.77 -32.08
C LEU A 356 -16.11 32.63 -31.38
N PRO A 357 -17.32 32.75 -31.95
CA PRO A 357 -18.47 33.31 -31.26
C PRO A 357 -18.83 32.48 -30.01
N ALA A 358 -19.41 33.14 -29.00
CA ALA A 358 -19.61 32.58 -27.65
C ALA A 358 -20.32 31.22 -27.61
N TRP A 359 -21.31 30.98 -28.49
CA TRP A 359 -22.03 29.70 -28.54
C TRP A 359 -21.16 28.55 -29.06
N GLN A 360 -20.27 28.82 -30.04
CA GLN A 360 -19.30 27.83 -30.53
C GLN A 360 -18.21 27.56 -29.49
N GLY A 361 -17.78 28.60 -28.77
CA GLY A 361 -16.88 28.45 -27.62
C GLY A 361 -17.49 27.57 -26.53
N GLY A 362 -18.77 27.78 -26.21
CA GLY A 362 -19.51 26.95 -25.25
C GLY A 362 -19.62 25.48 -25.68
N LEU A 363 -19.93 25.23 -26.95
CA LEU A 363 -19.97 23.87 -27.50
C LEU A 363 -18.59 23.19 -27.46
N LEU A 364 -17.53 23.95 -27.77
CA LEU A 364 -16.16 23.44 -27.74
C LEU A 364 -15.70 23.11 -26.31
N TRP A 365 -16.15 23.87 -25.31
CA TRP A 365 -15.94 23.54 -23.89
C TRP A 365 -16.69 22.27 -23.47
N LEU A 366 -17.96 22.12 -23.90
CA LEU A 366 -18.77 20.93 -23.61
C LEU A 366 -18.14 19.64 -24.17
N LEU A 367 -17.48 19.71 -25.33
CA LEU A 367 -16.77 18.56 -25.93
C LEU A 367 -15.32 18.44 -25.42
N GLY A 368 -14.66 19.57 -25.15
CA GLY A 368 -13.27 19.63 -24.76
C GLY A 368 -13.01 19.06 -23.36
N VAL A 369 -13.91 19.29 -22.40
CA VAL A 369 -13.75 18.75 -21.03
C VAL A 369 -13.76 17.22 -21.01
N PRO A 370 -14.72 16.52 -21.65
CA PRO A 370 -14.66 15.07 -21.80
C PRO A 370 -13.40 14.57 -22.52
N LEU A 371 -12.93 15.28 -23.56
CA LEU A 371 -11.71 14.91 -24.26
C LEU A 371 -10.47 15.05 -23.38
N LEU A 372 -10.38 16.11 -22.57
CA LEU A 372 -9.29 16.28 -21.60
C LEU A 372 -9.36 15.24 -20.49
N ALA A 373 -10.57 14.90 -20.00
CA ALA A 373 -10.76 13.83 -19.04
C ALA A 373 -10.35 12.46 -19.62
N LEU A 374 -10.67 12.20 -20.88
CA LEU A 374 -10.23 11.00 -21.60
C LEU A 374 -8.71 10.97 -21.78
N ALA A 375 -8.09 12.08 -22.18
CA ALA A 375 -6.64 12.18 -22.32
C ALA A 375 -5.94 11.94 -20.98
N SER A 376 -6.49 12.50 -19.90
CA SER A 376 -6.00 12.28 -18.53
C SER A 376 -6.16 10.83 -18.08
N PHE A 377 -7.29 10.18 -18.42
CA PHE A 377 -7.48 8.76 -18.15
C PHE A 377 -6.48 7.88 -18.92
N ILE A 378 -6.19 8.20 -20.19
CA ILE A 378 -5.18 7.49 -20.98
C ILE A 378 -3.78 7.66 -20.37
N ALA A 379 -3.43 8.87 -19.92
CA ALA A 379 -2.16 9.13 -19.22
C ALA A 379 -2.07 8.32 -17.92
N PHE A 380 -3.14 8.31 -17.12
CA PHE A 380 -3.25 7.53 -15.89
C PHE A 380 -3.05 6.03 -16.16
N ARG A 381 -3.64 5.49 -17.22
CA ARG A 381 -3.45 4.09 -17.63
C ARG A 381 -2.00 3.79 -18.02
N ALA A 382 -1.26 4.77 -18.53
CA ALA A 382 0.16 4.66 -18.84
C ALA A 382 1.07 4.87 -17.61
N GLY A 383 0.51 5.09 -16.41
CA GLY A 383 1.27 5.24 -15.17
C GLY A 383 1.73 6.67 -14.86
N CYS A 384 1.16 7.67 -15.55
CA CYS A 384 1.52 9.10 -15.44
C CYS A 384 0.35 9.99 -15.02
#